data_AF-A0A660MBU8-F1
#
_entry.id   AF-A0A660MBU8-F1
#
_cell.length_a   1.000
_cell.length_b   1.000
_cell.length_c   1.000
_cell.angle_alpha   90.00
_cell.angle_beta   90.00
_cell.angle_gamma   90.00
#
_symmetry.space_group_name_H-M   'P 1'
#
loop_
_entity.id
_entity.type
_entity.pdbx_description
1 polymer ?
#
loop_
_entity_poly.entity_id
_entity_poly.type
_entity_poly.pdbx_seq_one_letter_code
_entity_poly.pdbx_strand_id
1 'polypeptide(L)'
;MPYKFRKIAHAVARWSQQHWRGLTVIIVIVMGLWLNNTSLFMPRQHPRILAHRGLAQTFDYSKVGNDTNTAAIMDKPEHPYLENTIPSMRAAFDHGADVVELDLKLTKDQQLAVFHDSTLEYRTEA
;
A
#
# COMPACT_ATOMS: atom_id res chain seq x y z
N MET A 1 -19.58 -55.74 -34.85
CA MET A 1 -18.94 -54.41 -35.04
C MET A 1 -19.48 -53.23 -34.16
N PRO A 2 -20.58 -53.29 -33.37
CA PRO A 2 -21.07 -52.09 -32.65
C PRO A 2 -20.49 -51.83 -31.24
N TYR A 3 -19.87 -52.83 -30.61
CA TYR A 3 -19.42 -52.74 -29.21
C TYR A 3 -18.18 -51.84 -29.00
N LYS A 4 -17.24 -51.81 -29.97
CA LYS A 4 -16.03 -50.94 -29.90
C LYS A 4 -16.37 -49.45 -30.05
N PHE A 5 -17.30 -49.09 -30.95
CA PHE A 5 -17.73 -47.70 -31.16
C PHE A 5 -18.40 -47.09 -29.91
N ARG A 6 -19.22 -47.87 -29.21
CA ARG A 6 -19.84 -47.44 -27.94
C ARG A 6 -18.79 -47.09 -26.89
N LYS A 7 -17.72 -47.88 -26.73
CA LYS A 7 -16.65 -47.62 -25.75
C LYS A 7 -15.88 -46.34 -26.05
N ILE A 8 -15.58 -46.05 -27.32
CA ILE A 8 -14.87 -44.83 -27.74
C ILE A 8 -15.73 -43.59 -27.47
N ALA A 9 -17.02 -43.61 -27.84
CA ALA A 9 -17.93 -42.50 -27.56
C ALA A 9 -18.08 -42.22 -26.05
N HIS A 10 -18.17 -43.27 -25.21
CA HIS A 10 -18.23 -43.11 -23.75
C HIS A 10 -16.90 -42.64 -23.14
N ALA A 11 -15.75 -42.97 -23.75
CA ALA A 11 -14.46 -42.46 -23.30
C ALA A 11 -14.28 -40.97 -23.64
N VAL A 12 -14.65 -40.56 -24.86
CA VAL A 12 -14.62 -39.15 -25.32
C VAL A 12 -15.60 -38.29 -24.52
N ALA A 13 -16.81 -38.78 -24.25
CA ALA A 13 -17.79 -38.07 -23.44
C ALA A 13 -17.33 -37.90 -21.99
N ARG A 14 -16.71 -38.93 -21.38
CA ARG A 14 -16.16 -38.83 -20.01
C ARG A 14 -14.95 -37.91 -19.91
N TRP A 15 -14.07 -37.93 -20.91
CA TRP A 15 -12.92 -37.03 -21.01
C TRP A 15 -13.38 -35.57 -21.15
N SER A 16 -14.31 -35.29 -22.06
CA SER A 16 -14.95 -33.98 -22.20
C SER A 16 -15.59 -33.51 -20.89
N GLN A 17 -16.39 -34.35 -20.24
CA GLN A 17 -17.05 -34.03 -18.97
C GLN A 17 -16.06 -33.76 -17.81
N GLN A 18 -14.91 -34.46 -17.77
CA GLN A 18 -13.86 -34.20 -16.79
C GLN A 18 -13.21 -32.82 -16.99
N HIS A 19 -12.95 -32.41 -18.24
CA HIS A 19 -12.41 -31.08 -18.54
C HIS A 19 -13.41 -29.95 -18.25
N TRP A 20 -14.69 -30.16 -18.56
CA TRP A 20 -15.75 -29.20 -18.22
C TRP A 20 -15.91 -29.00 -16.71
N ARG A 21 -15.78 -30.08 -15.91
CA ARG A 21 -15.79 -30.00 -14.44
C ARG A 21 -14.59 -29.22 -13.90
N GLY A 22 -13.38 -29.52 -14.40
CA GLY A 22 -12.17 -28.80 -14.01
C GLY A 22 -12.26 -27.30 -14.34
N LEU A 23 -12.69 -26.97 -15.55
CA LEU A 23 -12.90 -25.59 -15.98
C LEU A 23 -13.94 -24.87 -15.11
N THR A 24 -15.06 -25.53 -14.79
CA THR A 24 -16.09 -24.97 -13.92
C THR A 24 -15.53 -24.65 -12.53
N VAL A 25 -14.76 -25.55 -11.93
CA VAL A 25 -14.13 -25.32 -10.63
C VAL A 25 -13.18 -24.11 -10.68
N ILE A 26 -12.35 -24.01 -11.72
CA ILE A 26 -11.45 -22.87 -11.92
C ILE A 26 -12.24 -21.56 -12.03
N ILE A 27 -13.31 -21.53 -12.84
CA ILE A 27 -14.17 -20.35 -13.00
C ILE A 27 -14.79 -19.94 -11.66
N VAL A 28 -15.29 -20.90 -10.88
CA VAL A 28 -15.88 -20.62 -9.57
C VAL A 28 -14.85 -20.04 -8.61
N ILE A 29 -13.62 -20.59 -8.57
CA ILE A 29 -12.54 -20.06 -7.73
C ILE A 29 -12.17 -18.64 -8.16
N VAL A 30 -11.94 -18.41 -9.44
CA VAL A 30 -11.60 -17.08 -9.97
C VAL A 30 -12.72 -16.07 -9.67
N MET A 31 -13.97 -16.48 -9.85
CA MET A 31 -15.13 -15.63 -9.54
C MET A 31 -15.23 -15.34 -8.05
N GLY A 32 -14.98 -16.33 -7.17
CA GLY A 32 -14.95 -16.14 -5.72
C GLY A 32 -13.85 -15.18 -5.28
N LEU A 33 -12.63 -15.34 -5.83
CA LEU A 33 -11.51 -14.42 -5.57
C LEU A 33 -11.81 -13.00 -6.07
N TRP A 34 -12.42 -12.88 -7.25
CA TRP A 34 -12.81 -11.59 -7.80
C TRP A 34 -13.89 -10.93 -6.94
N LEU A 35 -14.95 -11.66 -6.56
CA LEU A 35 -16.01 -11.16 -5.69
C LEU A 35 -15.49 -10.70 -4.34
N ASN A 36 -14.47 -11.39 -3.79
CA ASN A 36 -13.87 -11.06 -2.51
C ASN A 36 -12.85 -9.90 -2.58
N ASN A 37 -12.41 -9.49 -3.78
CA ASN A 37 -11.36 -8.48 -3.96
C ASN A 37 -11.80 -7.30 -4.85
N THR A 38 -13.05 -7.29 -5.34
CA THR A 38 -13.55 -6.22 -6.20
C THR A 38 -14.08 -5.04 -5.37
N SER A 39 -13.70 -3.83 -5.76
CA SER A 39 -14.26 -2.59 -5.19
C SER A 39 -15.55 -2.15 -5.88
N LEU A 40 -16.09 -2.94 -6.82
CA LEU A 40 -17.27 -2.59 -7.62
C LEU A 40 -18.51 -2.25 -6.79
N PHE A 41 -18.64 -2.86 -5.60
CA PHE A 41 -19.78 -2.68 -4.70
C PHE A 41 -19.52 -1.67 -3.59
N MET A 42 -18.33 -1.06 -3.54
CA MET A 42 -18.01 -0.04 -2.54
C MET A 42 -18.58 1.31 -2.95
N PRO A 43 -19.16 2.09 -2.02
CA PRO A 43 -19.56 3.46 -2.30
C PRO A 43 -18.37 4.27 -2.82
N ARG A 44 -18.59 5.11 -3.83
CA ARG A 44 -17.57 6.06 -4.26
C ARG A 44 -17.34 7.07 -3.14
N GLN A 45 -16.13 7.08 -2.60
CA GLN A 45 -15.67 8.10 -1.67
C GLN A 45 -14.87 9.15 -2.43
N HIS A 46 -14.93 10.40 -1.96
CA HIS A 46 -14.03 11.43 -2.46
C HIS A 46 -12.58 11.08 -2.08
N PRO A 47 -11.60 11.32 -2.98
CA PRO A 47 -10.19 11.17 -2.62
C PRO A 47 -9.88 12.01 -1.39
N ARG A 48 -9.14 11.44 -0.44
CA ARG A 48 -8.62 12.16 0.72
C ARG A 48 -7.16 12.49 0.49
N ILE A 49 -6.75 13.70 0.86
CA ILE A 49 -5.37 14.15 0.84
C ILE A 49 -4.70 13.75 2.15
N LEU A 50 -3.68 12.90 2.05
CA LEU A 50 -2.86 12.48 3.18
C LEU A 50 -1.54 13.24 3.14
N ALA A 51 -1.24 13.98 4.20
CA ALA A 51 0.07 14.58 4.42
C ALA A 51 0.97 13.56 5.13
N HIS A 52 1.93 13.01 4.40
CA HIS A 52 2.93 12.07 4.92
C HIS A 52 3.86 12.82 5.89
N ARG A 53 3.81 12.47 7.18
CA ARG A 53 4.56 13.11 8.28
C ARG A 53 4.27 14.58 8.53
N GLY A 54 3.15 15.10 8.03
CA GLY A 54 2.81 16.52 8.06
C GLY A 54 3.46 17.33 6.92
N LEU A 55 3.62 18.64 7.12
CA LEU A 55 4.36 19.52 6.20
C LEU A 55 5.88 19.47 6.52
N ALA A 56 6.70 19.12 5.53
CA ALA A 56 8.13 18.84 5.70
C ALA A 56 8.99 19.56 4.67
N GLN A 57 10.30 19.62 4.94
CA GLN A 57 11.28 20.18 4.00
C GLN A 57 11.38 19.33 2.74
N THR A 58 11.59 19.97 1.59
CA THR A 58 11.76 19.26 0.31
C THR A 58 13.21 18.88 0.07
N PHE A 59 13.41 17.90 -0.81
CA PHE A 59 14.70 17.47 -1.32
C PHE A 59 14.50 16.84 -2.70
N ASP A 60 15.57 16.75 -3.46
CA ASP A 60 15.57 16.12 -4.78
C ASP A 60 15.46 14.58 -4.66
N TYR A 61 14.25 14.06 -4.92
CA TYR A 61 13.97 12.62 -4.89
C TYR A 61 14.86 11.78 -5.81
N SER A 62 15.43 12.35 -6.88
CA SER A 62 16.33 11.59 -7.77
C SER A 62 17.65 11.18 -7.08
N LYS A 63 17.97 11.80 -5.93
CA LYS A 63 19.16 11.52 -5.12
C LYS A 63 18.91 10.57 -3.96
N VAL A 64 17.67 10.07 -3.80
CA VAL A 64 17.28 9.20 -2.68
C VAL A 64 17.54 7.74 -3.00
N GLY A 65 18.33 7.08 -2.16
CA GLY A 65 18.50 5.64 -2.10
C GLY A 65 18.07 5.09 -0.74
N ASN A 66 18.33 3.80 -0.50
CA ASN A 66 17.87 3.11 0.72
C ASN A 66 18.43 3.70 2.01
N ASP A 67 19.67 4.18 1.99
CA ASP A 67 20.40 4.64 3.19
C ASP A 67 20.70 6.15 3.15
N THR A 68 19.99 6.91 2.30
CA THR A 68 20.25 8.33 2.12
C THR A 68 19.74 9.13 3.33
N ASN A 69 20.64 9.88 3.98
CA ASN A 69 20.25 10.94 4.90
C ASN A 69 19.61 12.11 4.13
N THR A 70 18.27 12.18 4.12
CA THR A 70 17.53 13.24 3.44
C THR A 70 17.74 14.62 4.07
N ALA A 71 18.15 14.70 5.34
CA ALA A 71 18.53 15.96 5.99
C ALA A 71 19.71 16.63 5.29
N ALA A 72 20.69 15.83 4.87
CA ALA A 72 21.92 16.33 4.28
C ALA A 72 21.75 16.85 2.85
N ILE A 73 20.62 16.53 2.21
CA ILE A 73 20.29 16.92 0.83
C ILE A 73 19.01 17.76 0.73
N MET A 74 18.57 18.35 1.85
CA MET A 74 17.40 19.23 1.86
C MET A 74 17.62 20.44 0.95
N ASP A 75 16.57 20.84 0.26
CA ASP A 75 16.54 22.13 -0.42
C ASP A 75 16.61 23.26 0.61
N LYS A 76 16.85 24.49 0.15
CA LYS A 76 16.83 25.65 1.03
C LYS A 76 15.45 25.74 1.71
N PRO A 77 15.37 25.75 3.07
CA PRO A 77 14.08 25.78 3.75
C PRO A 77 13.24 27.00 3.38
N GLU A 78 12.00 26.75 2.98
CA GLU A 78 11.01 27.79 2.65
C GLU A 78 10.06 28.09 3.81
N HIS A 79 9.96 27.17 4.78
CA HIS A 79 9.10 27.27 5.96
C HIS A 79 9.75 26.62 7.18
N PRO A 80 9.30 26.91 8.41
CA PRO A 80 9.90 26.35 9.63
C PRO A 80 9.40 24.94 9.98
N TYR A 81 8.44 24.38 9.25
CA TYR A 81 7.83 23.10 9.59
C TYR A 81 8.78 21.91 9.34
N LEU A 82 8.92 21.06 10.35
CA LEU A 82 9.68 19.81 10.29
C LEU A 82 8.72 18.63 10.37
N GLU A 83 9.04 17.56 9.64
CA GLU A 83 8.27 16.31 9.67
C GLU A 83 8.07 15.80 11.09
N ASN A 84 6.96 15.09 11.34
CA ASN A 84 6.70 14.43 12.61
C ASN A 84 6.61 15.37 13.83
N THR A 85 6.33 16.68 13.61
CA THR A 85 6.12 17.66 14.68
C THR A 85 4.68 18.19 14.73
N ILE A 86 4.19 18.52 15.93
CA ILE A 86 2.84 19.09 16.10
C ILE A 86 2.61 20.37 15.25
N PRO A 87 3.55 21.34 15.17
CA PRO A 87 3.39 22.50 14.30
C PRO A 87 3.23 22.14 12.83
N SER A 88 3.99 21.15 12.34
CA SER A 88 3.89 20.65 10.96
C SER A 88 2.56 19.96 10.68
N MET A 89 2.07 19.15 11.61
CA MET A 89 0.77 18.50 11.50
C MET A 89 -0.36 19.54 11.44
N ARG A 90 -0.29 20.58 12.28
CA ARG A 90 -1.25 21.69 12.23
C ARG A 90 -1.22 22.39 10.88
N ALA A 91 -0.04 22.74 10.38
CA ALA A 91 0.10 23.39 9.08
C ALA A 91 -0.47 22.52 7.94
N ALA A 92 -0.26 21.21 7.98
CA ALA A 92 -0.84 20.30 6.99
C ALA A 92 -2.38 20.38 6.95
N PHE A 93 -3.04 20.38 8.12
CA PHE A 93 -4.49 20.59 8.19
C PHE A 93 -4.91 21.99 7.72
N ASP A 94 -4.18 23.03 8.12
CA ASP A 94 -4.44 24.42 7.70
C ASP A 94 -4.33 24.57 6.17
N HIS A 95 -3.54 23.73 5.50
CA HIS A 95 -3.38 23.67 4.04
C HIS A 95 -4.27 22.63 3.34
N GLY A 96 -5.24 22.03 4.05
CA GLY A 96 -6.29 21.20 3.44
C GLY A 96 -6.00 19.70 3.38
N ALA A 97 -5.05 19.19 4.16
CA ALA A 97 -4.92 17.75 4.35
C ALA A 97 -6.15 17.20 5.10
N ASP A 98 -6.71 16.09 4.63
CA ASP A 98 -7.79 15.36 5.32
C ASP A 98 -7.24 14.45 6.42
N VAL A 99 -6.00 13.98 6.24
CA VAL A 99 -5.30 13.03 7.10
C VAL A 99 -3.84 13.45 7.21
N VAL A 100 -3.26 13.28 8.40
CA VAL A 100 -1.81 13.36 8.60
C VAL A 100 -1.33 11.99 9.06
N GLU A 101 -0.32 11.47 8.38
CA GLU A 101 0.41 10.28 8.79
C GLU A 101 1.61 10.70 9.66
N LEU A 102 2.05 9.82 10.56
CA LEU A 102 3.19 10.06 11.44
C LEU A 102 3.89 8.73 11.75
N ASP A 103 5.19 8.80 12.03
CA ASP A 103 6.02 7.65 12.35
C ASP A 103 6.20 7.51 13.86
N LEU A 104 5.88 6.34 14.43
CA LEU A 104 6.09 6.05 15.84
C LEU A 104 7.28 5.11 16.05
N LYS A 105 8.05 5.40 17.10
CA LYS A 105 9.12 4.52 17.61
C LYS A 105 9.01 4.33 19.11
N LEU A 106 9.47 3.17 19.58
CA LEU A 106 9.55 2.87 21.00
C LEU A 106 10.90 3.32 21.57
N THR A 107 10.90 4.07 22.66
CA THR A 107 12.09 4.47 23.38
C THR A 107 12.59 3.38 24.33
N LYS A 108 13.80 3.55 24.89
CA LYS A 108 14.40 2.60 25.84
C LYS A 108 13.55 2.41 27.10
N ASP A 109 12.86 3.46 27.53
CA ASP A 109 11.93 3.49 28.66
C ASP A 109 10.47 3.21 28.24
N GLN A 110 10.28 2.58 27.07
CA GLN A 110 9.00 2.09 26.56
C GLN A 110 7.94 3.16 26.31
N GLN A 111 8.35 4.38 26.00
CA GLN A 111 7.48 5.46 25.55
C GLN A 111 7.40 5.48 24.02
N LEU A 112 6.28 5.96 23.48
CA LEU A 112 6.14 6.22 22.05
C LEU A 112 6.67 7.63 21.74
N ALA A 113 7.64 7.69 20.84
CA ALA A 113 8.16 8.93 20.27
C ALA A 113 7.76 9.03 18.80
N VAL A 114 7.49 10.26 18.34
CA VAL A 114 7.17 10.52 16.92
C VAL A 114 8.47 10.85 16.18
N PHE A 115 8.98 9.90 15.39
CA PHE A 115 10.27 10.06 14.71
C PHE A 115 10.48 8.99 13.62
N HIS A 116 10.86 9.41 12.41
CA HIS A 116 11.08 8.49 11.28
C HIS A 116 12.47 7.86 11.26
N ASP A 117 13.51 8.68 11.25
CA ASP A 117 14.87 8.24 10.90
C ASP A 117 15.47 7.35 11.99
N SER A 118 16.39 6.46 11.61
CA SER A 118 17.01 5.50 12.54
C SER A 118 17.84 6.18 13.63
N THR A 119 18.35 7.38 13.38
CA THR A 119 19.22 8.12 14.29
C THR A 119 18.71 9.56 14.48
N LEU A 120 18.97 10.16 15.65
CA LEU A 120 18.40 11.46 16.02
C LEU A 120 19.02 12.64 15.24
N GLU A 121 20.25 12.48 14.77
CA GLU A 121 21.06 13.52 14.12
C GLU A 121 20.45 14.01 12.79
N TYR A 122 19.49 13.28 12.22
CA TYR A 122 18.91 13.64 10.92
C TYR A 122 17.83 14.73 11.03
N ARG A 123 17.20 14.87 12.21
CA ARG A 123 16.08 15.81 12.42
C ARG A 123 16.12 16.50 13.79
N THR A 124 17.24 16.41 14.52
CA THR A 124 17.44 17.06 15.82
C THR A 124 18.86 17.61 15.94
N GLU A 125 19.12 18.41 16.97
CA GLU A 125 20.43 19.03 17.27
C GLU A 125 21.41 18.10 18.01
N ALA A 126 21.15 16.79 18.02
CA ALA A 126 21.90 15.80 18.80
C ALA A 126 23.37 15.64 18.36
#